data_AF-A0A3A5UZE0-F1
#
_entry.id   AF-A0A3A5UZE0-F1
#
_cell.length_a   1.000
_cell.length_b   1.000
_cell.length_c   1.000
_cell.angle_alpha   90.00
_cell.angle_beta   90.00
_cell.angle_gamma   90.00
#
_symmetry.space_group_name_H-M   'P 1'
#
loop_
_entity.id
_entity.type
_entity.pdbx_description
1 polymer ?
#
loop_
_entity_poly.entity_id
_entity_poly.type
_entity_poly.pdbx_seq_one_letter_code
_entity_poly.pdbx_strand_id
1 'polypeptide(L)'
;MIQMQESPSKFEGDFSSLWRLDVMPPIHGLSWWWYWVLILVPDPENPKRSRQLMTLWSTKETKAVRVSGHWWKPGSRMHKDEHGGFVIPGMVCAWWYDGETMHEPLTMRECRMAVVGDEHPLWPDEGDGLGAGAVVPIDSEDLSMGMSPGNESMWVSLSSDREARSRGAPSNFEAHLTPWWGPPSELTYRNNEIALGMGYDILRLQGMKSRLVVDGEEFEGTAYFQKVTVQAPSVPWFWGMLHFDDGSYLDWFMPHITPLSTAKDDKPWRKRDTTRIPLKEAGIFHDRARGETHEFDHCKVELTKSADGLLDGEGNILPDFRIRMWNDTTRVDLRISAYSRARWTFDQPTRGGMVSHLTYNEYPFEVTSISIHDEMGERTESDYEWMHGNAEHSWGFLH
;
A
#
# COMPACT_ATOMS: atom_id res chain seq x y z
N MET A 1 -24.47 0.15 -25.59
CA MET A 1 -24.57 0.64 -24.20
C MET A 1 -24.51 -0.57 -23.30
N ILE A 2 -23.35 -0.83 -22.70
CA ILE A 2 -23.19 -1.86 -21.67
C ILE A 2 -23.86 -1.28 -20.41
N GLN A 3 -24.71 -2.07 -19.75
CA GLN A 3 -25.36 -1.65 -18.50
C GLN A 3 -24.27 -1.56 -17.43
N MET A 4 -23.98 -0.35 -16.95
CA MET A 4 -22.99 -0.17 -15.87
C MET A 4 -23.48 -0.94 -14.64
N GLN A 5 -22.60 -1.79 -14.10
CA GLN A 5 -22.89 -2.57 -12.89
C GLN A 5 -23.16 -1.62 -11.72
N GLU A 6 -24.27 -1.84 -11.00
CA GLU A 6 -24.58 -1.09 -9.78
C GLU A 6 -23.47 -1.29 -8.75
N SER A 7 -23.17 -0.25 -7.96
CA SER A 7 -22.23 -0.37 -6.84
C SER A 7 -22.77 -1.38 -5.82
N PRO A 8 -21.97 -2.39 -5.40
CA PRO A 8 -22.41 -3.37 -4.44
C PRO A 8 -22.58 -2.73 -3.06
N SER A 9 -23.47 -3.28 -2.25
CA SER A 9 -23.72 -2.81 -0.88
C SER A 9 -22.70 -3.35 0.13
N LYS A 10 -21.85 -4.29 -0.26
CA LYS A 10 -20.79 -4.90 0.56
C LYS A 10 -19.59 -5.33 -0.28
N PHE A 11 -18.44 -5.50 0.35
CA PHE A 11 -17.28 -6.11 -0.28
C PHE A 11 -17.51 -7.60 -0.52
N GLU A 12 -16.97 -8.12 -1.62
CA GLU A 12 -17.07 -9.53 -2.01
C GLU A 12 -15.73 -10.25 -1.78
N GLY A 13 -15.71 -11.59 -1.89
CA GLY A 13 -14.51 -12.40 -1.68
C GLY A 13 -14.43 -13.10 -0.31
N ASP A 14 -13.31 -13.78 -0.05
CA ASP A 14 -13.09 -14.60 1.16
C ASP A 14 -12.27 -13.86 2.22
N PHE A 15 -12.97 -13.30 3.21
CA PHE A 15 -12.39 -12.55 4.33
C PHE A 15 -11.96 -13.43 5.52
N SER A 16 -12.12 -14.75 5.47
CA SER A 16 -11.88 -15.66 6.62
C SER A 16 -10.46 -15.59 7.18
N SER A 17 -9.49 -15.19 6.35
CA SER A 17 -8.10 -15.04 6.74
C SER A 17 -7.68 -13.60 7.03
N LEU A 18 -8.56 -12.60 6.87
CA LEU A 18 -8.21 -11.18 6.96
C LEU A 18 -7.62 -10.81 8.32
N TRP A 19 -8.14 -11.34 9.43
CA TRP A 19 -7.65 -11.02 10.78
C TRP A 19 -6.66 -12.04 11.35
N ARG A 20 -6.33 -13.08 10.58
CA ARG A 20 -5.44 -14.16 11.01
C ARG A 20 -3.98 -13.87 10.71
N LEU A 21 -3.11 -13.91 11.71
CA LEU A 21 -1.66 -13.72 11.53
C LEU A 21 -0.86 -15.03 11.50
N ASP A 22 -1.55 -16.16 11.67
CA ASP A 22 -0.97 -17.50 11.82
C ASP A 22 -1.24 -18.43 10.64
N VAL A 23 -1.57 -17.88 9.47
CA VAL A 23 -1.79 -18.65 8.23
C VAL A 23 -0.52 -19.43 7.86
N MET A 24 0.64 -18.79 8.02
CA MET A 24 1.96 -19.40 7.88
C MET A 24 2.72 -19.40 9.21
N PRO A 25 3.46 -20.47 9.57
CA PRO A 25 4.31 -20.49 10.76
C PRO A 25 5.37 -19.38 10.70
N PRO A 26 5.60 -18.62 11.79
CA PRO A 26 6.54 -17.51 11.78
C PRO A 26 8.00 -17.98 11.69
N ILE A 27 8.79 -17.36 10.80
CA ILE A 27 10.22 -17.53 10.64
C ILE A 27 10.96 -16.36 11.27
N HIS A 28 11.76 -16.63 12.28
CA HIS A 28 12.47 -15.60 13.03
C HIS A 28 13.46 -14.81 12.15
N GLY A 29 13.36 -13.48 12.18
CA GLY A 29 14.12 -12.53 11.37
C GLY A 29 13.46 -12.23 10.02
N LEU A 30 12.62 -13.13 9.49
CA LEU A 30 12.02 -12.98 8.17
C LEU A 30 10.56 -12.54 8.25
N SER A 31 9.75 -13.20 9.08
CA SER A 31 8.31 -12.95 9.08
C SER A 31 7.96 -11.53 9.47
N TRP A 32 7.20 -10.88 8.60
CA TRP A 32 6.74 -9.51 8.71
C TRP A 32 5.28 -9.47 8.25
N TRP A 33 4.41 -8.88 9.07
CA TRP A 33 2.99 -8.73 8.79
C TRP A 33 2.62 -7.26 8.82
N TRP A 34 1.73 -6.87 7.92
CA TRP A 34 1.12 -5.56 7.99
C TRP A 34 -0.24 -5.47 7.34
N TYR A 35 -1.03 -4.54 7.84
CA TYR A 35 -2.17 -3.93 7.15
C TYR A 35 -1.71 -2.59 6.62
N TRP A 36 -2.04 -2.27 5.37
CA TRP A 36 -1.67 -1.03 4.70
C TRP A 36 -2.90 -0.48 3.98
N VAL A 37 -3.22 0.78 4.24
CA VAL A 37 -4.31 1.52 3.60
C VAL A 37 -3.72 2.76 2.96
N LEU A 38 -4.07 3.00 1.70
CA LEU A 38 -3.79 4.26 1.00
C LEU A 38 -5.12 4.90 0.59
N ILE A 39 -5.33 6.13 1.03
CA ILE A 39 -6.49 6.96 0.68
C ILE A 39 -6.01 8.08 -0.24
N LEU A 40 -6.70 8.24 -1.37
CA LEU A 40 -6.42 9.21 -2.42
C LEU A 40 -7.60 10.18 -2.49
N VAL A 41 -7.34 11.46 -2.24
CA VAL A 41 -8.35 12.53 -2.35
C VAL A 41 -7.91 13.49 -3.45
N PRO A 42 -8.76 13.83 -4.44
CA PRO A 42 -8.43 14.83 -5.45
C PRO A 42 -7.97 16.14 -4.81
N ASP A 43 -6.85 16.70 -5.30
CA ASP A 43 -6.40 18.01 -4.83
C ASP A 43 -7.22 19.13 -5.51
N PRO A 44 -7.95 19.97 -4.76
CA PRO A 44 -8.76 21.03 -5.33
C PRO A 44 -7.93 22.08 -6.10
N GLU A 45 -6.68 22.30 -5.71
CA GLU A 45 -5.80 23.29 -6.35
C GLU A 45 -5.08 22.73 -7.58
N ASN A 46 -4.90 21.40 -7.62
CA ASN A 46 -4.34 20.70 -8.77
C ASN A 46 -5.04 19.36 -9.01
N PRO A 47 -6.15 19.35 -9.78
CA PRO A 47 -6.98 18.14 -9.97
C PRO A 47 -6.26 16.95 -10.61
N LYS A 48 -5.09 17.15 -11.23
CA LYS A 48 -4.24 16.06 -11.74
C LYS A 48 -3.48 15.31 -10.65
N ARG A 49 -3.49 15.85 -9.43
CA ARG A 49 -2.83 15.29 -8.25
C ARG A 49 -3.88 14.89 -7.21
N SER A 50 -3.41 14.16 -6.22
CA SER A 50 -4.19 13.80 -5.05
C SER A 50 -3.41 14.15 -3.79
N ARG A 51 -4.15 14.56 -2.77
CA ARG A 51 -3.71 14.45 -1.38
C ARG A 51 -3.78 12.98 -1.00
N GLN A 52 -2.80 12.49 -0.26
CA GLN A 52 -2.64 11.05 -0.04
C GLN A 52 -2.30 10.73 1.40
N LEU A 53 -3.10 9.85 2.03
CA LEU A 53 -2.85 9.32 3.37
C LEU A 53 -2.50 7.84 3.26
N MET A 54 -1.31 7.48 3.71
CA MET A 54 -0.93 6.08 3.90
C MET A 54 -0.83 5.78 5.37
N THR A 55 -1.44 4.67 5.80
CA THR A 55 -1.32 4.15 7.17
C THR A 55 -0.97 2.67 7.16
N LEU A 56 -0.04 2.29 8.02
CA LEU A 56 0.49 0.94 8.18
C LEU A 56 0.38 0.49 9.65
N TRP A 57 -0.20 -0.69 9.87
CA TRP A 57 -0.17 -1.40 11.15
C TRP A 57 0.70 -2.63 11.02
N SER A 58 1.84 -2.66 11.69
CA SER A 58 2.85 -3.67 11.38
C SER A 58 3.45 -4.34 12.61
N THR A 59 3.78 -5.62 12.46
CA THR A 59 4.59 -6.39 13.40
C THR A 59 5.58 -7.27 12.66
N LYS A 60 6.75 -7.50 13.23
CA LYS A 60 7.81 -8.34 12.65
C LYS A 60 8.36 -9.27 13.73
N GLU A 61 8.54 -10.55 13.38
CA GLU A 61 9.23 -11.51 14.25
C GLU A 61 10.73 -11.26 14.16
N THR A 62 11.25 -10.37 15.00
CA THR A 62 12.68 -10.02 15.06
C THR A 62 13.09 -9.63 16.47
N LYS A 63 14.40 -9.63 16.75
CA LYS A 63 14.91 -9.12 18.04
C LYS A 63 14.91 -7.60 18.08
N ALA A 64 15.26 -6.99 16.95
CA ALA A 64 15.33 -5.55 16.78
C ALA A 64 15.40 -5.23 15.29
N VAL A 65 14.82 -4.10 14.91
CA VAL A 65 15.00 -3.49 13.60
C VAL A 65 15.01 -1.98 13.79
N ARG A 66 15.83 -1.27 13.02
CA ARG A 66 15.83 0.19 13.01
C ARG A 66 14.98 0.65 11.84
N VAL A 67 13.90 1.36 12.13
CA VAL A 67 12.93 1.90 11.18
C VAL A 67 13.14 3.40 11.07
N SER A 68 13.62 3.90 9.92
CA SER A 68 13.89 5.32 9.67
C SER A 68 14.69 6.00 10.80
N GLY A 69 15.74 5.31 11.27
CA GLY A 69 16.59 5.77 12.37
C GLY A 69 16.10 5.44 13.78
N HIS A 70 14.83 5.07 13.95
CA HIS A 70 14.23 4.70 15.24
C HIS A 70 14.40 3.21 15.53
N TRP A 71 14.91 2.87 16.72
CA TRP A 71 15.11 1.47 17.11
C TRP A 71 13.83 0.86 17.67
N TRP A 72 13.23 -0.05 16.93
CA TRP A 72 12.13 -0.86 17.44
C TRP A 72 12.62 -2.22 17.95
N LYS A 73 12.20 -2.57 19.16
CA LYS A 73 12.50 -3.84 19.82
C LYS A 73 11.19 -4.45 20.32
N PRO A 74 10.65 -5.48 19.63
CA PRO A 74 9.31 -6.01 19.94
C PRO A 74 9.15 -6.46 21.39
N GLY A 75 10.23 -6.94 22.03
CA GLY A 75 10.29 -7.31 23.46
C GLY A 75 9.53 -8.58 23.83
N SER A 76 8.50 -8.93 23.08
CA SER A 76 7.72 -10.17 23.17
C SER A 76 7.42 -10.72 21.79
N ARG A 77 6.95 -11.98 21.74
CA ARG A 77 6.36 -12.55 20.52
C ARG A 77 4.88 -12.24 20.46
N MET A 78 4.31 -12.40 19.27
CA MET A 78 2.86 -12.49 19.08
C MET A 78 2.27 -13.57 20.00
N HIS A 79 1.15 -13.26 20.63
CA HIS A 79 0.34 -14.20 21.40
C HIS A 79 -1.01 -14.38 20.71
N LYS A 80 -1.49 -15.62 20.64
CA LYS A 80 -2.83 -15.97 20.19
C LYS A 80 -3.58 -16.56 21.38
N ASP A 81 -4.77 -16.06 21.66
CA ASP A 81 -5.63 -16.56 22.74
C ASP A 81 -6.48 -17.78 22.30
N GLU A 82 -7.31 -18.28 23.22
CA GLU A 82 -8.17 -19.44 23.00
C GLU A 82 -9.35 -19.19 22.05
N HIS A 83 -9.71 -17.91 21.84
CA HIS A 83 -10.78 -17.48 20.93
C HIS A 83 -10.25 -17.06 19.55
N GLY A 84 -8.93 -17.15 19.35
CA GLY A 84 -8.28 -16.87 18.08
C GLY A 84 -7.87 -15.41 17.87
N GLY A 85 -8.07 -14.55 18.87
CA GLY A 85 -7.56 -13.18 18.88
C GLY A 85 -6.04 -13.14 19.04
N PHE A 86 -5.42 -12.08 18.53
CA PHE A 86 -3.98 -11.87 18.65
C PHE A 86 -3.66 -10.62 19.47
N VAL A 87 -2.60 -10.70 20.26
CA VAL A 87 -1.90 -9.52 20.79
C VAL A 87 -0.50 -9.49 20.19
N ILE A 88 -0.20 -8.43 19.46
CA ILE A 88 1.08 -8.24 18.76
C ILE A 88 1.81 -7.00 19.28
N PRO A 89 3.12 -7.07 19.53
CA PRO A 89 3.95 -5.87 19.58
C PRO A 89 4.14 -5.35 18.16
N GLY A 90 4.01 -4.05 17.93
CA GLY A 90 4.13 -3.51 16.59
C GLY A 90 4.34 -2.01 16.55
N MET A 91 4.18 -1.46 15.35
CA MET A 91 4.21 -0.04 15.10
C MET A 91 3.03 0.37 14.22
N VAL A 92 2.48 1.55 14.49
CA VAL A 92 1.64 2.30 13.55
C VAL A 92 2.50 3.36 12.90
N CYS A 93 2.61 3.31 11.58
CA CYS A 93 3.37 4.27 10.79
C CYS A 93 2.46 4.91 9.74
N ALA A 94 2.64 6.20 9.48
CA ALA A 94 1.88 6.91 8.47
C ALA A 94 2.66 8.07 7.86
N TRP A 95 2.24 8.49 6.66
CA TRP A 95 2.60 9.77 6.06
C TRP A 95 1.37 10.39 5.41
N TRP A 96 1.38 11.72 5.27
CA TRP A 96 0.33 12.49 4.60
C TRP A 96 0.93 13.50 3.63
N TYR A 97 0.50 13.46 2.38
CA TYR A 97 0.75 14.55 1.44
C TYR A 97 -0.48 15.45 1.37
N ASP A 98 -0.34 16.72 1.74
CA ASP A 98 -1.45 17.67 1.84
C ASP A 98 -1.78 18.43 0.54
N GLY A 99 -1.07 18.13 -0.56
CA GLY A 99 -1.14 18.87 -1.83
C GLY A 99 0.09 19.75 -2.09
N GLU A 100 0.87 20.03 -1.05
CA GLU A 100 2.10 20.84 -1.14
C GLU A 100 3.28 20.16 -0.43
N THR A 101 3.09 19.70 0.79
CA THR A 101 4.11 19.18 1.69
C THR A 101 3.87 17.70 2.01
N MET A 102 4.96 16.91 1.99
CA MET A 102 4.96 15.57 2.55
C MET A 102 5.23 15.61 4.06
N HIS A 103 4.23 15.22 4.86
CA HIS A 103 4.35 15.02 6.29
C HIS A 103 4.82 13.59 6.55
N GLU A 104 6.13 13.39 6.56
CA GLU A 104 6.77 12.11 6.87
C GLU A 104 7.85 12.26 7.96
N PRO A 105 7.81 11.46 9.03
CA PRO A 105 6.66 10.66 9.44
C PRO A 105 5.50 11.58 9.89
N LEU A 106 4.27 11.18 9.56
CA LEU A 106 3.06 11.74 10.18
C LEU A 106 2.86 11.11 11.58
N THR A 107 2.99 9.79 11.63
CA THR A 107 2.90 8.96 12.83
C THR A 107 3.99 7.89 12.77
N MET A 108 4.67 7.64 13.88
CA MET A 108 5.61 6.53 14.05
C MET A 108 5.58 6.06 15.51
N ARG A 109 4.57 5.26 15.86
CA ARG A 109 4.28 4.86 17.25
C ARG A 109 4.50 3.39 17.49
N GLU A 110 5.32 3.07 18.50
CA GLU A 110 5.38 1.72 19.06
C GLU A 110 4.16 1.47 19.94
N CYS A 111 3.46 0.37 19.69
CA CYS A 111 2.30 -0.01 20.50
C CYS A 111 2.14 -1.53 20.54
N ARG A 112 1.40 -2.01 21.54
CA ARG A 112 0.77 -3.32 21.43
C ARG A 112 -0.55 -3.15 20.69
N MET A 113 -0.88 -4.08 19.82
CA MET A 113 -2.15 -4.05 19.09
C MET A 113 -2.91 -5.35 19.35
N ALA A 114 -4.20 -5.24 19.58
CA ALA A 114 -5.12 -6.37 19.49
C ALA A 114 -5.53 -6.55 18.03
N VAL A 115 -5.57 -7.79 17.54
CA VAL A 115 -6.16 -8.13 16.24
C VAL A 115 -7.24 -9.17 16.49
N VAL A 116 -8.48 -8.81 16.23
CA VAL A 116 -9.65 -9.62 16.56
C VAL A 116 -10.61 -9.67 15.38
N GLY A 117 -11.19 -10.84 15.13
CA GLY A 117 -12.36 -10.97 14.27
C GLY A 117 -13.63 -10.63 15.05
N ASP A 118 -14.74 -10.47 14.32
CA ASP A 118 -16.06 -10.18 14.86
C ASP A 118 -16.69 -11.32 15.67
N GLU A 119 -16.23 -12.56 15.47
CA GLU A 119 -16.61 -13.71 16.31
C GLU A 119 -15.93 -13.71 17.70
N HIS A 120 -14.97 -12.82 17.94
CA HIS A 120 -14.22 -12.78 19.20
C HIS A 120 -15.06 -12.15 20.32
N PRO A 121 -15.03 -12.66 21.58
CA PRO A 121 -15.79 -12.09 22.70
C PRO A 121 -15.46 -10.64 23.11
N LEU A 122 -14.41 -10.06 22.51
CA LEU A 122 -14.01 -8.66 22.72
C LEU A 122 -14.60 -7.73 21.66
N TRP A 123 -15.20 -8.27 20.61
CA TRP A 123 -15.93 -7.49 19.63
C TRP A 123 -17.13 -6.81 20.32
N PRO A 124 -17.35 -5.50 20.10
CA PRO A 124 -18.34 -4.75 20.88
C PRO A 124 -19.80 -5.11 20.56
N ASP A 125 -20.06 -5.61 19.34
CA ASP A 125 -21.39 -5.92 18.82
C ASP A 125 -21.55 -7.41 18.48
N GLU A 126 -22.72 -7.81 17.99
CA GLU A 126 -22.92 -9.15 17.44
C GLU A 126 -22.20 -9.26 16.08
N GLY A 127 -21.16 -10.10 16.02
CA GLY A 127 -20.49 -10.45 14.76
C GLY A 127 -21.35 -11.38 13.90
N ASP A 128 -21.14 -11.34 12.60
CA ASP A 128 -21.83 -12.21 11.63
C ASP A 128 -20.94 -13.35 11.11
N GLY A 129 -19.64 -13.34 11.45
CA GLY A 129 -18.66 -14.33 11.05
C GLY A 129 -18.34 -14.28 9.56
N LEU A 130 -18.67 -13.18 8.88
CA LEU A 130 -18.41 -12.99 7.45
C LEU A 130 -17.05 -12.33 7.16
N GLY A 131 -16.25 -12.09 8.20
CA GLY A 131 -14.90 -11.55 8.09
C GLY A 131 -14.74 -10.10 8.55
N ALA A 132 -15.71 -9.57 9.29
CA ALA A 132 -15.54 -8.36 10.07
C ALA A 132 -14.48 -8.54 11.17
N GLY A 133 -13.91 -7.44 11.64
CA GLY A 133 -12.81 -7.46 12.60
C GLY A 133 -11.99 -6.17 12.58
N ALA A 134 -10.95 -6.11 13.41
CA ALA A 134 -10.13 -4.91 13.54
C ALA A 134 -8.70 -5.21 14.00
N VAL A 135 -7.80 -4.29 13.68
CA VAL A 135 -6.53 -4.09 14.39
C VAL A 135 -6.64 -2.82 15.24
N VAL A 136 -6.46 -2.98 16.55
CA VAL A 136 -6.68 -1.93 17.55
C VAL A 136 -5.40 -1.73 18.36
N PRO A 137 -4.62 -0.67 18.06
CA PRO A 137 -3.54 -0.22 18.91
C PRO A 137 -4.03 0.15 20.31
N ILE A 138 -3.33 -0.35 21.33
CA ILE A 138 -3.56 -0.01 22.73
C ILE A 138 -2.81 1.28 23.01
N ASP A 139 -3.43 2.41 22.68
CA ASP A 139 -2.91 3.75 22.85
C ASP A 139 -3.97 4.67 23.50
N SER A 140 -3.56 5.87 23.89
CA SER A 140 -4.46 6.93 24.38
C SER A 140 -5.25 7.63 23.28
N GLU A 141 -4.76 7.60 22.05
CA GLU A 141 -5.45 8.10 20.86
C GLU A 141 -5.91 6.91 20.00
N ASP A 142 -7.01 7.07 19.26
CA ASP A 142 -7.48 6.02 18.35
C ASP A 142 -6.61 6.00 17.09
N LEU A 143 -6.05 4.82 16.84
CA LEU A 143 -5.19 4.52 15.70
C LEU A 143 -5.70 3.26 15.02
N SER A 144 -6.97 2.87 15.18
CA SER A 144 -7.49 1.59 14.72
C SER A 144 -7.87 1.59 13.24
N MET A 145 -7.97 0.38 12.68
CA MET A 145 -8.73 0.17 11.45
C MET A 145 -9.50 -1.14 11.56
N GLY A 146 -10.59 -1.26 10.81
CA GLY A 146 -11.39 -2.48 10.81
C GLY A 146 -12.37 -2.57 9.65
N MET A 147 -13.02 -3.73 9.59
CA MET A 147 -14.14 -4.06 8.71
C MET A 147 -15.40 -4.18 9.55
N SER A 148 -16.44 -3.47 9.15
CA SER A 148 -17.77 -3.51 9.79
C SER A 148 -18.45 -4.86 9.52
N PRO A 149 -19.38 -5.31 10.40
CA PRO A 149 -20.24 -6.46 10.13
C PRO A 149 -20.89 -6.38 8.74
N GLY A 150 -21.09 -7.52 8.11
CA GLY A 150 -21.65 -7.63 6.76
C GLY A 150 -20.67 -7.36 5.63
N ASN A 151 -19.41 -7.02 5.94
CA ASN A 151 -18.41 -6.50 5.02
C ASN A 151 -18.91 -5.24 4.28
N GLU A 152 -19.75 -4.43 4.92
CA GLU A 152 -20.41 -3.28 4.28
C GLU A 152 -19.46 -2.08 4.11
N SER A 153 -18.51 -1.93 5.02
CA SER A 153 -17.57 -0.82 5.06
C SER A 153 -16.32 -1.14 5.87
N MET A 154 -15.26 -0.37 5.63
CA MET A 154 -14.09 -0.32 6.52
C MET A 154 -13.99 1.06 7.16
N TRP A 155 -13.37 1.13 8.34
CA TRP A 155 -12.97 2.39 8.93
C TRP A 155 -11.47 2.46 9.15
N VAL A 156 -10.95 3.68 9.15
CA VAL A 156 -9.59 4.01 9.57
C VAL A 156 -9.66 5.20 10.51
N SER A 157 -8.92 5.14 11.61
CA SER A 157 -8.71 6.24 12.54
C SER A 157 -7.21 6.41 12.77
N LEU A 158 -6.74 7.66 12.73
CA LEU A 158 -5.32 7.98 12.89
C LEU A 158 -5.18 9.35 13.56
N SER A 159 -4.18 9.44 14.44
CA SER A 159 -3.74 10.70 15.03
C SER A 159 -2.27 10.95 14.72
N SER A 160 -1.96 12.18 14.35
CA SER A 160 -0.59 12.61 14.07
C SER A 160 0.24 12.75 15.33
N ASP A 161 1.53 12.46 15.23
CA ASP A 161 2.46 12.69 16.32
C ASP A 161 2.59 14.19 16.63
N ARG A 162 2.92 14.50 17.89
CA ARG A 162 3.09 15.89 18.34
C ARG A 162 4.12 16.65 17.51
N GLU A 163 5.16 15.95 17.05
CA GLU A 163 6.22 16.53 16.21
C GLU A 163 5.75 16.80 14.77
N ALA A 164 4.88 15.95 14.21
CA ALA A 164 4.26 16.22 12.91
C ALA A 164 3.32 17.42 13.00
N ARG A 165 2.48 17.46 14.05
CA ARG A 165 1.59 18.60 14.33
C ARG A 165 2.35 19.92 14.49
N SER A 166 3.50 19.91 15.18
CA SER A 166 4.32 21.12 15.33
C SER A 166 4.97 21.58 14.03
N ARG A 167 5.08 20.71 13.02
CA ARG A 167 5.50 21.03 11.65
C ARG A 167 4.34 21.41 10.72
N GLY A 168 3.10 21.44 11.23
CA GLY A 168 1.93 21.85 10.46
C GLY A 168 1.09 20.70 9.90
N ALA A 169 1.37 19.44 10.27
CA ALA A 169 0.48 18.34 9.89
C ALA A 169 -0.89 18.47 10.60
N PRO A 170 -1.99 18.03 9.97
CA PRO A 170 -3.28 17.90 10.63
C PRO A 170 -3.22 17.01 11.86
N SER A 171 -4.16 17.15 12.79
CA SER A 171 -4.14 16.40 14.06
C SER A 171 -4.77 15.03 13.94
N ASN A 172 -5.95 14.92 13.31
CA ASN A 172 -6.75 13.70 13.28
C ASN A 172 -7.26 13.39 11.87
N PHE A 173 -7.36 12.10 11.58
CA PHE A 173 -7.89 11.55 10.34
C PHE A 173 -8.88 10.43 10.66
N GLU A 174 -10.06 10.50 10.06
CA GLU A 174 -11.08 9.45 10.14
C GLU A 174 -11.55 9.13 8.73
N ALA A 175 -11.56 7.86 8.33
CA ALA A 175 -12.05 7.46 7.01
C ALA A 175 -13.14 6.41 7.14
N HIS A 176 -14.17 6.56 6.31
CA HIS A 176 -15.17 5.55 6.04
C HIS A 176 -15.04 5.10 4.59
N LEU A 177 -14.75 3.81 4.39
CA LEU A 177 -14.46 3.22 3.09
C LEU A 177 -15.57 2.26 2.70
N THR A 178 -16.07 2.38 1.48
CA THR A 178 -17.18 1.55 0.98
C THR A 178 -16.85 0.94 -0.38
N PRO A 179 -17.56 -0.13 -0.77
CA PRO A 179 -17.38 -0.71 -2.09
C PRO A 179 -17.57 0.31 -3.22
N TRP A 180 -16.70 0.24 -4.22
CA TRP A 180 -16.78 1.08 -5.40
C TRP A 180 -17.66 0.42 -6.47
N TRP A 181 -17.21 -0.73 -6.99
CA TRP A 181 -17.94 -1.61 -7.89
C TRP A 181 -17.17 -2.93 -8.07
N GLY A 182 -17.89 -3.98 -8.50
CA GLY A 182 -17.36 -5.20 -9.11
C GLY A 182 -15.96 -5.67 -8.67
N PRO A 183 -15.04 -5.96 -9.62
CA PRO A 183 -13.74 -6.58 -9.33
C PRO A 183 -12.84 -5.80 -8.35
N PRO A 184 -12.70 -4.46 -8.43
CA PRO A 184 -11.84 -3.74 -7.49
C PRO A 184 -12.27 -3.85 -6.02
N SER A 185 -13.57 -4.09 -5.76
CA SER A 185 -14.14 -4.23 -4.42
C SER A 185 -14.31 -5.69 -3.98
N GLU A 186 -13.75 -6.64 -4.72
CA GLU A 186 -13.63 -8.05 -4.33
C GLU A 186 -12.26 -8.31 -3.69
N LEU A 187 -12.24 -8.95 -2.53
CA LEU A 187 -11.01 -9.30 -1.84
C LEU A 187 -10.27 -10.39 -2.62
N THR A 188 -9.14 -10.02 -3.20
CA THR A 188 -8.30 -10.97 -3.92
C THR A 188 -7.21 -11.53 -3.01
N TYR A 189 -6.96 -12.83 -3.11
CA TYR A 189 -5.87 -13.52 -2.41
C TYR A 189 -4.79 -13.94 -3.41
N ARG A 190 -3.53 -13.59 -3.11
CA ARG A 190 -2.36 -14.13 -3.81
C ARG A 190 -1.35 -14.67 -2.81
N ASN A 191 -1.08 -15.97 -2.92
CA ASN A 191 0.02 -16.65 -2.24
C ASN A 191 1.15 -16.93 -3.24
N ASN A 192 2.38 -16.86 -2.78
CA ASN A 192 3.53 -17.37 -3.50
C ASN A 192 4.46 -18.13 -2.54
N GLU A 193 4.43 -19.44 -2.63
CA GLU A 193 5.35 -20.31 -1.89
C GLU A 193 6.71 -20.38 -2.60
N ILE A 194 7.77 -20.17 -1.83
CA ILE A 194 9.16 -20.32 -2.21
C ILE A 194 9.73 -21.51 -1.42
N ALA A 195 10.86 -22.06 -1.88
CA ALA A 195 11.55 -23.14 -1.18
C ALA A 195 11.81 -22.82 0.31
N LEU A 196 11.86 -23.88 1.13
CA LEU A 196 12.15 -23.83 2.57
C LEU A 196 11.06 -23.16 3.43
N GLY A 197 9.80 -23.21 2.98
CA GLY A 197 8.66 -22.65 3.72
C GLY A 197 8.62 -21.11 3.70
N MET A 198 9.42 -20.48 2.84
CA MET A 198 9.38 -19.04 2.62
C MET A 198 8.26 -18.68 1.65
N GLY A 199 7.79 -17.45 1.69
CA GLY A 199 6.78 -17.00 0.74
C GLY A 199 6.19 -15.66 1.11
N TYR A 200 5.13 -15.29 0.41
CA TYR A 200 4.29 -14.18 0.79
C TYR A 200 2.81 -14.50 0.58
N ASP A 201 1.97 -13.95 1.45
CA ASP A 201 0.52 -13.91 1.34
C ASP A 201 0.06 -12.47 1.26
N ILE A 202 -0.77 -12.17 0.27
CA ILE A 202 -1.31 -10.84 0.04
C ILE A 202 -2.81 -10.93 -0.17
N LEU A 203 -3.56 -10.21 0.66
CA LEU A 203 -5.00 -9.94 0.50
C LEU A 203 -5.17 -8.49 0.08
N ARG A 204 -6.01 -8.21 -0.93
CA ARG A 204 -6.18 -6.86 -1.47
C ARG A 204 -7.63 -6.52 -1.77
N LEU A 205 -8.04 -5.33 -1.35
CA LEU A 205 -9.16 -4.60 -1.94
C LEU A 205 -8.55 -3.49 -2.80
N GLN A 206 -8.67 -3.66 -4.10
CA GLN A 206 -7.94 -2.85 -5.08
C GLN A 206 -8.56 -1.48 -5.26
N GLY A 207 -9.87 -1.33 -5.07
CA GLY A 207 -10.57 -0.05 -5.20
C GLY A 207 -11.80 0.03 -4.29
N MET A 208 -11.85 1.14 -3.55
CA MET A 208 -12.93 1.50 -2.63
C MET A 208 -13.23 2.98 -2.79
N LYS A 209 -14.47 3.40 -2.52
CA LYS A 209 -14.79 4.81 -2.28
C LYS A 209 -14.33 5.19 -0.89
N SER A 210 -13.87 6.43 -0.71
CA SER A 210 -13.48 6.96 0.58
C SER A 210 -14.21 8.26 0.90
N ARG A 211 -14.63 8.37 2.15
CA ARG A 211 -15.01 9.62 2.81
C ARG A 211 -14.00 9.85 3.93
N LEU A 212 -13.06 10.77 3.71
CA LEU A 212 -11.99 11.10 4.64
C LEU A 212 -12.33 12.41 5.36
N VAL A 213 -12.25 12.41 6.68
CA VAL A 213 -12.36 13.60 7.53
C VAL A 213 -10.99 13.92 8.09
N VAL A 214 -10.49 15.13 7.84
CA VAL A 214 -9.21 15.64 8.33
C VAL A 214 -9.47 16.89 9.18
N ASP A 215 -9.19 16.82 10.47
CA ASP A 215 -9.47 17.90 11.44
C ASP A 215 -10.91 18.48 11.33
N GLY A 216 -11.88 17.62 11.01
CA GLY A 216 -13.30 17.97 10.87
C GLY A 216 -13.73 18.44 9.47
N GLU A 217 -12.82 18.57 8.52
CA GLU A 217 -13.14 18.83 7.11
C GLU A 217 -13.28 17.52 6.34
N GLU A 218 -14.36 17.38 5.58
CA GLU A 218 -14.70 16.14 4.87
C GLU A 218 -14.32 16.22 3.39
N PHE A 219 -13.74 15.13 2.89
CA PHE A 219 -13.31 14.96 1.53
C PHE A 219 -13.79 13.61 0.97
N GLU A 220 -14.14 13.60 -0.32
CA GLU A 220 -14.43 12.38 -1.06
C GLU A 220 -13.23 11.95 -1.90
N GLY A 221 -13.05 10.64 -2.05
CA GLY A 221 -11.96 10.10 -2.83
C GLY A 221 -12.08 8.59 -3.03
N THR A 222 -10.93 7.96 -3.17
CA THR A 222 -10.82 6.50 -3.28
C THR A 222 -9.81 5.95 -2.28
N ALA A 223 -9.80 4.63 -2.12
CA ALA A 223 -8.82 3.97 -1.28
C ALA A 223 -8.43 2.58 -1.82
N TYR A 224 -7.24 2.15 -1.44
CA TYR A 224 -6.72 0.81 -1.63
C TYR A 224 -6.36 0.23 -0.27
N PHE A 225 -6.60 -1.07 -0.10
CA PHE A 225 -6.22 -1.81 1.09
C PHE A 225 -5.43 -3.06 0.72
N GLN A 226 -4.40 -3.34 1.50
CA GLN A 226 -3.74 -4.63 1.50
C GLN A 226 -3.43 -5.12 2.91
N LYS A 227 -3.54 -6.43 3.10
CA LYS A 227 -2.87 -7.14 4.17
C LYS A 227 -1.79 -8.02 3.57
N VAL A 228 -0.60 -7.95 4.13
CA VAL A 228 0.56 -8.68 3.63
C VAL A 228 1.23 -9.45 4.76
N THR A 229 1.62 -10.68 4.45
CA THR A 229 2.57 -11.48 5.22
C THR A 229 3.75 -11.80 4.33
N VAL A 230 4.95 -11.40 4.73
CA VAL A 230 6.20 -11.78 4.06
C VAL A 230 7.01 -12.66 4.99
N GLN A 231 7.43 -13.83 4.50
CA GLN A 231 8.34 -14.75 5.18
C GLN A 231 9.55 -15.10 4.32
N ALA A 232 9.97 -14.17 3.48
CA ALA A 232 11.08 -14.34 2.56
C ALA A 232 11.96 -13.08 2.57
N PRO A 233 13.24 -13.19 2.16
CA PRO A 233 14.06 -12.01 1.94
C PRO A 233 13.42 -11.07 0.91
N SER A 234 13.35 -9.78 1.23
CA SER A 234 12.76 -8.78 0.34
C SER A 234 13.79 -8.28 -0.66
N VAL A 235 13.55 -8.55 -1.94
CA VAL A 235 14.32 -8.01 -3.08
C VAL A 235 13.81 -6.63 -3.48
N PRO A 236 14.52 -5.83 -4.29
CA PRO A 236 13.98 -4.62 -4.89
C PRO A 236 12.72 -4.89 -5.74
N TRP A 237 11.76 -3.97 -5.73
CA TRP A 237 10.60 -4.02 -6.62
C TRP A 237 10.21 -2.64 -7.12
N PHE A 238 9.51 -2.65 -8.26
CA PHE A 238 8.54 -1.62 -8.58
C PHE A 238 7.16 -2.17 -8.34
N TRP A 239 6.31 -1.35 -7.75
CA TRP A 239 4.87 -1.56 -7.69
C TRP A 239 4.20 -0.23 -7.98
N GLY A 240 2.94 -0.25 -8.35
CA GLY A 240 2.13 0.95 -8.35
C GLY A 240 0.73 0.64 -8.81
N MET A 241 -0.16 1.57 -8.52
CA MET A 241 -1.57 1.44 -8.80
C MET A 241 -2.15 2.78 -9.27
N LEU A 242 -3.27 2.70 -9.97
CA LEU A 242 -3.96 3.84 -10.54
C LEU A 242 -5.47 3.61 -10.52
N HIS A 243 -6.19 4.58 -9.95
CA HIS A 243 -7.64 4.69 -9.99
C HIS A 243 -8.07 5.68 -11.07
N PHE A 244 -9.14 5.35 -11.78
CA PHE A 244 -9.74 6.16 -12.82
C PHE A 244 -11.12 6.65 -12.35
N ASP A 245 -11.56 7.81 -12.83
CA ASP A 245 -12.86 8.39 -12.45
C ASP A 245 -14.06 7.49 -12.74
N ASP A 246 -13.99 6.72 -13.82
CA ASP A 246 -15.05 5.79 -14.19
C ASP A 246 -15.14 4.60 -13.21
N GLY A 247 -14.09 4.32 -12.44
CA GLY A 247 -13.98 3.15 -11.56
C GLY A 247 -12.96 2.13 -12.01
N SER A 248 -12.38 2.27 -13.19
CA SER A 248 -11.33 1.39 -13.65
C SER A 248 -10.14 1.41 -12.67
N TYR A 249 -9.41 0.30 -12.64
CA TYR A 249 -8.25 0.12 -11.76
C TYR A 249 -7.12 -0.51 -12.55
N LEU A 250 -5.91 0.02 -12.40
CA LEU A 250 -4.70 -0.53 -13.00
C LEU A 250 -3.63 -0.72 -11.93
N ASP A 251 -2.93 -1.86 -11.93
CA ASP A 251 -1.68 -2.02 -11.18
C ASP A 251 -0.58 -2.72 -11.97
N TRP A 252 0.65 -2.52 -11.52
CA TRP A 252 1.84 -3.19 -12.03
C TRP A 252 2.72 -3.66 -10.88
N PHE A 253 3.41 -4.78 -11.09
CA PHE A 253 4.39 -5.30 -10.15
C PHE A 253 5.58 -5.92 -10.88
N MET A 254 6.78 -5.42 -10.59
CA MET A 254 8.03 -5.87 -11.19
C MET A 254 9.14 -5.99 -10.13
N PRO A 255 9.17 -7.07 -9.34
CA PRO A 255 10.33 -7.40 -8.52
C PRO A 255 11.53 -7.65 -9.42
N HIS A 256 12.72 -7.19 -9.02
CA HIS A 256 13.88 -7.23 -9.89
C HIS A 256 15.20 -7.37 -9.13
N ILE A 257 16.20 -7.91 -9.83
CA ILE A 257 17.58 -7.91 -9.37
C ILE A 257 18.28 -6.68 -9.95
N THR A 258 19.01 -5.97 -9.10
CA THR A 258 19.78 -4.78 -9.46
C THR A 258 21.01 -4.68 -8.56
N PRO A 259 22.13 -4.05 -9.00
CA PRO A 259 23.22 -3.67 -8.10
C PRO A 259 22.77 -2.86 -6.87
N LEU A 260 21.60 -2.21 -6.93
CA LEU A 260 20.99 -1.52 -5.80
C LEU A 260 20.54 -2.46 -4.67
N SER A 261 20.46 -3.77 -4.86
CA SER A 261 20.21 -4.72 -3.76
C SER A 261 21.26 -4.67 -2.66
N THR A 262 22.44 -4.09 -2.94
CA THR A 262 23.53 -3.88 -1.98
C THR A 262 23.57 -2.48 -1.38
N ALA A 263 22.63 -1.60 -1.74
CA ALA A 263 22.52 -0.27 -1.15
C ALA A 263 22.12 -0.37 0.33
N LYS A 264 22.65 0.56 1.14
CA LYS A 264 22.45 0.62 2.60
C LYS A 264 22.03 2.01 3.07
N ASP A 265 21.52 2.80 2.14
CA ASP A 265 21.09 4.17 2.38
C ASP A 265 19.97 4.52 1.39
N ASP A 266 19.29 5.61 1.68
CA ASP A 266 18.07 6.09 1.03
C ASP A 266 18.32 7.03 -0.16
N LYS A 267 19.56 7.17 -0.63
CA LYS A 267 19.84 8.01 -1.81
C LYS A 267 19.21 7.39 -3.07
N PRO A 268 18.28 8.11 -3.74
CA PRO A 268 17.48 7.53 -4.82
C PRO A 268 18.28 7.34 -6.11
N TRP A 269 19.25 8.22 -6.39
CA TRP A 269 20.01 8.18 -7.65
C TRP A 269 21.44 7.72 -7.45
N ARG A 270 21.84 6.69 -8.21
CA ARG A 270 23.21 6.18 -8.20
C ARG A 270 23.70 5.85 -9.60
N LYS A 271 24.98 6.09 -9.85
CA LYS A 271 25.62 5.75 -11.13
C LYS A 271 25.57 4.25 -11.47
N ARG A 272 25.47 3.37 -10.46
CA ARG A 272 25.39 1.91 -10.62
C ARG A 272 23.99 1.37 -10.90
N ASP A 273 22.98 2.24 -10.86
CA ASP A 273 21.59 1.87 -11.09
C ASP A 273 21.25 1.86 -12.58
N THR A 274 21.92 0.99 -13.33
CA THR A 274 21.85 0.96 -14.81
C THR A 274 21.14 -0.27 -15.35
N THR A 275 21.04 -1.33 -14.54
CA THR A 275 20.53 -2.63 -14.99
C THR A 275 19.56 -3.18 -13.97
N ARG A 276 18.39 -3.59 -14.45
CA ARG A 276 17.35 -4.26 -13.68
C ARG A 276 16.89 -5.47 -14.46
N ILE A 277 16.95 -6.64 -13.82
CA ILE A 277 16.49 -7.89 -14.42
C ILE A 277 15.21 -8.28 -13.69
N PRO A 278 14.04 -8.28 -14.37
CA PRO A 278 12.78 -8.64 -13.73
C PRO A 278 12.82 -10.10 -13.27
N LEU A 279 12.32 -10.35 -12.07
CA LEU A 279 12.08 -11.68 -11.51
C LEU A 279 10.67 -12.18 -11.83
N LYS A 280 9.75 -11.23 -11.96
CA LYS A 280 8.37 -11.43 -12.38
C LYS A 280 7.92 -10.16 -13.07
N GLU A 281 7.06 -10.33 -14.06
CA GLU A 281 6.36 -9.27 -14.74
C GLU A 281 4.87 -9.54 -14.52
N ALA A 282 4.15 -8.57 -13.98
CA ALA A 282 2.73 -8.70 -13.75
C ALA A 282 2.06 -7.32 -13.77
N GLY A 283 0.82 -7.31 -14.23
CA GLY A 283 -0.10 -6.20 -14.04
C GLY A 283 -1.53 -6.67 -14.20
N ILE A 284 -2.47 -5.85 -13.77
CA ILE A 284 -3.90 -6.08 -13.97
C ILE A 284 -4.58 -4.76 -14.33
N PHE A 285 -5.56 -4.83 -15.21
CA PHE A 285 -6.45 -3.74 -15.54
C PHE A 285 -7.90 -4.20 -15.40
N HIS A 286 -8.62 -3.70 -14.41
CA HIS A 286 -10.07 -3.80 -14.34
C HIS A 286 -10.66 -2.67 -15.15
N ASP A 287 -11.16 -2.99 -16.33
CA ASP A 287 -11.64 -2.05 -17.31
C ASP A 287 -13.15 -1.89 -17.18
N ARG A 288 -13.59 -0.82 -16.50
CA ARG A 288 -15.01 -0.60 -16.30
C ARG A 288 -15.73 -0.23 -17.59
N ALA A 289 -15.09 0.56 -18.45
CA ALA A 289 -15.67 1.00 -19.71
C ALA A 289 -15.99 -0.18 -20.64
N ARG A 290 -15.17 -1.25 -20.61
CA ARG A 290 -15.40 -2.49 -21.36
C ARG A 290 -16.11 -3.58 -20.57
N GLY A 291 -16.12 -3.49 -19.25
CA GLY A 291 -16.67 -4.52 -18.37
C GLY A 291 -15.80 -5.79 -18.31
N GLU A 292 -14.48 -5.64 -18.48
CA GLU A 292 -13.51 -6.72 -18.60
C GLU A 292 -12.36 -6.58 -17.61
N THR A 293 -11.61 -7.66 -17.41
CA THR A 293 -10.37 -7.64 -16.64
C THR A 293 -9.25 -8.22 -17.48
N HIS A 294 -8.18 -7.45 -17.63
CA HIS A 294 -6.99 -7.85 -18.38
C HIS A 294 -5.88 -8.15 -17.39
N GLU A 295 -5.42 -9.40 -17.36
CA GLU A 295 -4.15 -9.73 -16.73
C GLU A 295 -3.02 -9.56 -17.74
N PHE A 296 -1.95 -8.91 -17.33
CA PHE A 296 -0.75 -8.72 -18.16
C PHE A 296 0.35 -9.67 -17.71
N ASP A 297 0.89 -10.43 -18.66
CA ASP A 297 2.03 -11.33 -18.48
C ASP A 297 3.37 -10.66 -18.82
N HIS A 298 3.32 -9.44 -19.37
CA HIS A 298 4.48 -8.60 -19.61
C HIS A 298 4.36 -7.23 -18.95
N CYS A 299 5.45 -6.78 -18.34
CA CYS A 299 5.53 -5.50 -17.63
C CYS A 299 6.96 -4.97 -17.66
N LYS A 300 7.12 -3.74 -18.14
CA LYS A 300 8.40 -3.04 -18.13
C LYS A 300 8.26 -1.69 -17.46
N VAL A 301 9.14 -1.44 -16.48
CA VAL A 301 9.27 -0.15 -15.79
C VAL A 301 10.63 0.46 -16.08
N GLU A 302 10.65 1.67 -16.62
CA GLU A 302 11.84 2.50 -16.82
C GLU A 302 11.78 3.71 -15.89
N LEU A 303 12.89 4.00 -15.22
CA LEU A 303 13.01 5.10 -14.26
C LEU A 303 13.97 6.16 -14.80
N THR A 304 13.55 7.43 -14.84
CA THR A 304 14.40 8.56 -15.20
C THR A 304 14.25 9.69 -14.18
N LYS A 305 15.21 10.61 -14.14
CA LYS A 305 15.07 11.84 -13.36
C LYS A 305 13.96 12.71 -13.97
N SER A 306 13.17 13.35 -13.12
CA SER A 306 12.12 14.29 -13.54
C SER A 306 12.67 15.30 -14.53
N ALA A 307 12.00 15.41 -15.68
CA ALA A 307 12.35 16.39 -16.71
C ALA A 307 12.20 17.83 -16.20
N ASP A 308 11.23 18.07 -15.31
CA ASP A 308 10.95 19.36 -14.70
C ASP A 308 11.85 19.66 -13.49
N GLY A 309 12.68 18.69 -13.09
CA GLY A 309 13.63 18.84 -11.99
C GLY A 309 12.97 18.99 -10.62
N LEU A 310 11.74 18.49 -10.46
CA LEU A 310 11.04 18.48 -9.16
C LEU A 310 11.89 17.79 -8.09
N LEU A 311 11.84 18.28 -6.86
CA LEU A 311 12.66 17.81 -5.76
C LEU A 311 11.78 17.26 -4.62
N ASP A 312 12.27 16.25 -3.92
CA ASP A 312 11.70 15.81 -2.64
C ASP A 312 12.06 16.76 -1.49
N GLY A 313 11.52 16.51 -0.30
CA GLY A 313 11.77 17.32 0.90
C GLY A 313 13.24 17.37 1.34
N GLU A 314 14.12 16.53 0.79
CA GLU A 314 15.56 16.53 1.04
C GLU A 314 16.39 17.11 -0.11
N GLY A 315 15.72 17.63 -1.14
CA GLY A 315 16.38 18.20 -2.31
C GLY A 315 16.88 17.16 -3.31
N ASN A 316 16.45 15.90 -3.24
CA ASN A 316 16.73 14.92 -4.29
C ASN A 316 15.74 15.07 -5.44
N ILE A 317 16.23 14.93 -6.67
CA ILE A 317 15.35 14.95 -7.86
C ILE A 317 14.33 13.81 -7.77
N LEU A 318 13.06 14.09 -8.06
CA LEU A 318 11.99 13.12 -8.11
C LEU A 318 12.05 12.30 -9.42
N PRO A 319 11.51 11.07 -9.42
CA PRO A 319 11.50 10.22 -10.60
C PRO A 319 10.33 10.48 -11.56
N ASP A 320 10.60 10.30 -12.84
CA ASP A 320 9.60 9.96 -13.85
C ASP A 320 9.64 8.45 -14.09
N PHE A 321 8.48 7.84 -14.30
CA PHE A 321 8.36 6.43 -14.65
C PHE A 321 7.69 6.29 -16.01
N ARG A 322 8.22 5.37 -16.81
CA ARG A 322 7.55 4.85 -18.00
C ARG A 322 7.23 3.38 -17.79
N ILE A 323 5.95 3.08 -17.70
CA ILE A 323 5.40 1.76 -17.49
C ILE A 323 4.79 1.28 -18.79
N ARG A 324 5.06 0.03 -19.16
CA ARG A 324 4.46 -0.65 -20.30
C ARG A 324 3.98 -2.01 -19.85
N MET A 325 2.71 -2.29 -20.04
CA MET A 325 2.10 -3.59 -19.77
C MET A 325 1.38 -4.06 -21.01
N TRP A 326 1.45 -5.35 -21.30
CA TRP A 326 0.71 -5.91 -22.43
C TRP A 326 0.47 -7.41 -22.23
N ASN A 327 -0.53 -7.89 -22.93
CA ASN A 327 -0.78 -9.29 -23.24
C ASN A 327 -1.08 -9.39 -24.75
N ASP A 328 -1.66 -10.49 -25.21
CA ASP A 328 -1.95 -10.71 -26.62
C ASP A 328 -2.99 -9.74 -27.22
N THR A 329 -3.90 -9.20 -26.42
CA THR A 329 -5.06 -8.41 -26.91
C THR A 329 -5.03 -6.96 -26.48
N THR A 330 -4.36 -6.64 -25.37
CA THR A 330 -4.44 -5.33 -24.71
C THR A 330 -3.05 -4.85 -24.34
N ARG A 331 -2.82 -3.55 -24.53
CA ARG A 331 -1.57 -2.89 -24.18
C ARG A 331 -1.84 -1.56 -23.48
N VAL A 332 -1.08 -1.29 -22.42
CA VAL A 332 -1.08 -0.03 -21.70
C VAL A 332 0.33 0.57 -21.71
N ASP A 333 0.46 1.77 -22.26
CA ASP A 333 1.65 2.61 -22.11
C ASP A 333 1.31 3.77 -21.17
N LEU A 334 1.99 3.83 -20.03
CA LEU A 334 1.75 4.82 -18.98
C LEU A 334 3.03 5.62 -18.69
N ARG A 335 2.90 6.93 -18.58
CA ARG A 335 3.95 7.84 -18.11
C ARG A 335 3.45 8.62 -16.92
N ILE A 336 4.22 8.59 -15.84
CA ILE A 336 3.89 9.29 -14.60
C ILE A 336 5.09 10.09 -14.11
N SER A 337 4.82 11.23 -13.48
CA SER A 337 5.83 12.06 -12.83
C SER A 337 5.51 12.17 -11.34
N ALA A 338 6.47 11.81 -10.49
CA ALA A 338 6.31 11.96 -9.06
C ALA A 338 6.38 13.44 -8.68
N TYR A 339 5.43 13.90 -7.86
CA TYR A 339 5.43 15.25 -7.31
C TYR A 339 5.81 15.30 -5.83
N SER A 340 5.93 14.15 -5.18
CA SER A 340 6.39 14.03 -3.81
C SER A 340 7.01 12.65 -3.55
N ARG A 341 7.60 12.47 -2.37
CA ARG A 341 8.21 11.22 -1.96
C ARG A 341 8.08 11.02 -0.46
N ALA A 342 7.56 9.86 -0.08
CA ALA A 342 7.71 9.28 1.24
C ALA A 342 8.73 8.13 1.17
N ARG A 343 9.46 7.87 2.25
CA ARG A 343 10.40 6.77 2.40
C ARG A 343 10.49 6.22 3.83
N TRP A 344 10.59 4.90 3.88
CA TRP A 344 10.92 4.14 5.08
C TRP A 344 12.21 3.36 4.87
N THR A 345 13.11 3.39 5.87
CA THR A 345 14.31 2.54 5.86
C THR A 345 14.24 1.50 6.96
N PHE A 346 14.67 0.28 6.66
CA PHE A 346 14.68 -0.84 7.60
C PHE A 346 16.09 -1.40 7.67
N ASP A 347 16.76 -1.22 8.81
CA ASP A 347 18.07 -1.82 9.09
C ASP A 347 17.91 -2.92 10.14
N GLN A 348 18.08 -4.18 9.74
CA GLN A 348 18.00 -5.31 10.65
C GLN A 348 19.40 -5.89 10.92
N PRO A 349 19.84 -5.96 12.19
CA PRO A 349 21.05 -6.67 12.56
C PRO A 349 20.95 -8.16 12.24
N THR A 350 21.95 -8.70 11.54
CA THR A 350 22.04 -10.12 11.19
C THR A 350 23.24 -10.79 11.87
N ARG A 351 23.42 -12.10 11.64
CA ARG A 351 24.53 -12.86 12.23
C ARG A 351 25.87 -12.33 11.72
N GLY A 352 26.87 -12.30 12.60
CA GLY A 352 28.23 -11.86 12.25
C GLY A 352 28.43 -10.35 12.19
N GLY A 353 27.52 -9.55 12.76
CA GLY A 353 27.64 -8.09 12.81
C GLY A 353 27.31 -7.38 11.48
N MET A 354 26.75 -8.11 10.52
CA MET A 354 26.19 -7.53 9.30
C MET A 354 24.83 -6.88 9.59
N VAL A 355 24.42 -5.99 8.69
CA VAL A 355 23.11 -5.32 8.73
C VAL A 355 22.49 -5.49 7.36
N SER A 356 21.29 -6.09 7.33
CA SER A 356 20.41 -6.12 6.16
C SER A 356 19.63 -4.81 6.09
N HIS A 357 19.37 -4.33 4.89
CA HIS A 357 18.84 -2.97 4.67
C HIS A 357 17.77 -3.00 3.58
N LEU A 358 16.66 -2.31 3.79
CA LEU A 358 15.67 -2.03 2.75
C LEU A 358 15.30 -0.55 2.82
N THR A 359 15.34 0.14 1.69
CA THR A 359 14.64 1.42 1.51
C THR A 359 13.37 1.12 0.72
N TYR A 360 12.25 1.54 1.28
CA TYR A 360 10.93 1.50 0.67
C TYR A 360 10.51 2.94 0.38
N ASN A 361 10.11 3.25 -0.85
CA ASN A 361 9.74 4.59 -1.24
C ASN A 361 8.38 4.56 -1.92
N GLU A 362 7.57 5.55 -1.61
CA GLU A 362 6.26 5.78 -2.19
C GLU A 362 6.25 7.16 -2.85
N TYR A 363 5.68 7.22 -4.03
CA TYR A 363 5.70 8.37 -4.91
C TYR A 363 4.26 8.67 -5.35
N PRO A 364 3.60 9.60 -4.66
CA PRO A 364 2.44 10.28 -5.22
C PRO A 364 2.81 10.86 -6.59
N PHE A 365 2.00 10.58 -7.61
CA PHE A 365 2.32 10.93 -9.00
C PHE A 365 1.14 11.54 -9.75
N GLU A 366 1.46 12.31 -10.78
CA GLU A 366 0.51 12.73 -11.82
C GLU A 366 0.71 11.90 -13.09
N VAL A 367 -0.39 11.56 -13.77
CA VAL A 367 -0.34 10.92 -15.08
C VAL A 367 -0.02 11.98 -16.14
N THR A 368 1.13 11.83 -16.80
CA THR A 368 1.56 12.75 -17.87
C THR A 368 1.12 12.28 -19.24
N SER A 369 0.90 10.97 -19.43
CA SER A 369 0.31 10.37 -20.63
C SER A 369 -0.11 8.94 -20.33
N ILE A 370 -1.24 8.53 -20.88
CA ILE A 370 -1.65 7.12 -20.91
C ILE A 370 -2.20 6.78 -22.30
N SER A 371 -1.91 5.57 -22.78
CA SER A 371 -2.55 4.98 -23.94
C SER A 371 -2.92 3.54 -23.61
N ILE A 372 -4.20 3.22 -23.73
CA ILE A 372 -4.78 1.88 -23.57
C ILE A 372 -5.29 1.46 -24.94
N HIS A 373 -4.63 0.48 -25.53
CA HIS A 373 -4.97 -0.04 -26.84
C HIS A 373 -5.52 -1.46 -26.74
N ASP A 374 -6.72 -1.67 -27.24
CA ASP A 374 -7.44 -2.94 -27.30
C ASP A 374 -8.04 -3.16 -28.71
N GLU A 375 -8.75 -4.28 -28.92
CA GLU A 375 -9.40 -4.61 -30.20
C GLU A 375 -10.49 -3.59 -30.60
N MET A 376 -11.04 -2.86 -29.63
CA MET A 376 -12.09 -1.88 -29.80
C MET A 376 -11.56 -0.44 -29.92
N GLY A 377 -10.24 -0.24 -29.94
CA GLY A 377 -9.59 1.04 -30.23
C GLY A 377 -8.59 1.49 -29.17
N GLU A 378 -8.25 2.78 -29.23
CA GLU A 378 -7.32 3.43 -28.30
C GLU A 378 -8.10 4.39 -27.38
N ARG A 379 -7.78 4.34 -26.08
CA ARG A 379 -8.18 5.33 -25.08
C ARG A 379 -6.94 6.01 -24.51
N THR A 380 -7.06 7.29 -24.20
CA THR A 380 -5.97 8.16 -23.73
C THR A 380 -6.39 8.92 -22.49
N GLU A 381 -5.53 9.81 -21.97
CA GLU A 381 -5.88 10.64 -20.82
C GLU A 381 -7.13 11.51 -21.02
N SER A 382 -7.51 11.84 -22.26
CA SER A 382 -8.71 12.65 -22.53
C SER A 382 -10.03 11.90 -22.33
N ASP A 383 -9.98 10.57 -22.22
CA ASP A 383 -11.15 9.72 -22.01
C ASP A 383 -11.53 9.58 -20.53
N TYR A 384 -10.75 10.18 -19.63
CA TYR A 384 -10.91 10.11 -18.18
C TYR A 384 -10.88 11.52 -17.56
N GLU A 385 -11.78 11.80 -16.61
CA GLU A 385 -11.80 13.09 -15.91
C GLU A 385 -10.61 13.24 -14.96
N TRP A 386 -10.23 12.14 -14.29
CA TRP A 386 -9.07 12.10 -13.43
C TRP A 386 -8.49 10.70 -13.34
N MET A 387 -7.20 10.65 -13.01
CA MET A 387 -6.47 9.42 -12.74
C MET A 387 -5.51 9.68 -11.58
N HIS A 388 -5.70 9.00 -10.45
CA HIS A 388 -4.90 9.19 -9.24
C HIS A 388 -4.31 7.87 -8.76
N GLY A 389 -3.05 7.92 -8.33
CA GLY A 389 -2.34 6.71 -7.93
C GLY A 389 -1.06 6.99 -7.15
N ASN A 390 -0.37 5.91 -6.81
CA ASN A 390 0.91 5.93 -6.14
C ASN A 390 1.83 4.86 -6.74
N ALA A 391 3.12 5.17 -6.83
CA ALA A 391 4.14 4.27 -7.31
C ALA A 391 5.18 4.00 -6.23
N GLU A 392 5.67 2.78 -6.19
CA GLU A 392 6.73 2.36 -5.29
C GLU A 392 8.00 2.00 -6.05
N HIS A 393 9.13 2.30 -5.42
CA HIS A 393 10.41 1.71 -5.77
C HIS A 393 11.18 1.39 -4.50
N SER A 394 11.43 0.11 -4.27
CA SER A 394 12.26 -0.33 -3.16
C SER A 394 13.65 -0.73 -3.64
N TRP A 395 14.64 -0.62 -2.75
CA TRP A 395 15.97 -1.17 -2.98
C TRP A 395 16.64 -1.62 -1.69
N GLY A 396 17.76 -2.32 -1.84
CA GLY A 396 18.40 -3.05 -0.74
C GLY A 396 17.97 -4.51 -0.73
N PHE A 397 18.26 -5.16 0.38
CA PHE A 397 17.93 -6.55 0.66
C PHE A 397 17.72 -6.74 2.17
N LEU A 398 16.49 -7.02 2.57
CA LEU A 398 16.11 -7.31 3.96
C LEU A 398 16.03 -8.83 4.18
N HIS A 399 16.76 -9.33 5.18
CA HIS A 399 16.77 -10.75 5.58
C HIS A 399 17.12 -10.90 7.06
#